data_AF-A0A976LBU3-F1
#
_entry.id   AF-A0A976LBU3-F1
#
_cell.length_a   1.000
_cell.length_b   1.000
_cell.length_c   1.000
_cell.angle_alpha   90.00
_cell.angle_beta   90.00
_cell.angle_gamma   90.00
#
_symmetry.space_group_name_H-M   'P 1'
#
loop_
_entity.id
_entity.type
_entity.pdbx_description
1 polymer ?
#
loop_
_entity_poly.entity_id
_entity_poly.type
_entity_poly.pdbx_seq_one_letter_code
_entity_poly.pdbx_strand_id
1 'polypeptide(L)'
;MKQILAIALGGSMGAVSRFMVANALIAAFGRGFPVATLFINVTGSFLMGFLAEWILQRVSFQGEYRLALLVGSLGAYTTFSTFAIETLYLFEGGAPLRAFLNIGLSVLLCLAGVWLGMFLARGASPTIIWWSPQLFLIGFLLPWMLFLVSALGIHLWLDSIACEPLCRRVLDLLGLSFMVAAMTFWWLFRLERPPELSGLVLFMVIQGLLGAGCLALAAWLAESLPKRF
;
A
#
# COMPACT_ATOMS: atom_id res chain seq x y z
N MET A 1 23.88 -13.62 -9.28
CA MET A 1 22.79 -14.35 -8.58
C MET A 1 21.95 -13.47 -7.66
N LYS A 2 22.54 -12.64 -6.77
CA LYS A 2 21.79 -11.76 -5.85
C LYS A 2 20.74 -10.87 -6.52
N GLN A 3 21.07 -10.25 -7.64
CA GLN A 3 20.13 -9.40 -8.41
C GLN A 3 18.90 -10.17 -8.92
N ILE A 4 19.08 -11.38 -9.43
CA ILE A 4 17.96 -12.23 -9.90
C ILE A 4 17.05 -12.60 -8.73
N LEU A 5 17.65 -12.94 -7.59
CA LEU A 5 16.90 -13.27 -6.37
C LEU A 5 16.12 -12.05 -5.85
N ALA A 6 16.73 -10.86 -5.89
CA ALA A 6 16.09 -9.61 -5.54
C ALA A 6 14.87 -9.30 -6.45
N ILE A 7 15.02 -9.48 -7.77
CA ILE A 7 13.92 -9.34 -8.73
C ILE A 7 12.83 -10.38 -8.46
N ALA A 8 13.19 -11.64 -8.21
CA ALA A 8 12.22 -12.72 -7.99
C ALA A 8 11.40 -12.51 -6.70
N LEU A 9 12.05 -12.12 -5.61
CA LEU A 9 11.39 -11.79 -4.34
C LEU A 9 10.52 -10.55 -4.46
N GLY A 10 11.05 -9.49 -5.08
CA GLY A 10 10.27 -8.29 -5.35
C GLY A 10 9.03 -8.61 -6.21
N GLY A 11 9.23 -9.38 -7.28
CA GLY A 11 8.20 -9.76 -8.24
C GLY A 11 7.09 -10.63 -7.63
N SER A 12 7.43 -11.58 -6.77
CA SER A 12 6.43 -12.39 -6.07
C SER A 12 5.56 -11.51 -5.15
N MET A 13 6.16 -10.57 -4.41
CA MET A 13 5.43 -9.60 -3.59
C MET A 13 4.50 -8.75 -4.44
N GLY A 14 5.01 -8.17 -5.55
CA GLY A 14 4.23 -7.35 -6.46
C GLY A 14 3.02 -8.09 -7.04
N ALA A 15 3.23 -9.32 -7.52
CA ALA A 15 2.18 -10.15 -8.09
C ALA A 15 1.10 -10.53 -7.06
N VAL A 16 1.49 -10.90 -5.83
CA VAL A 16 0.55 -11.23 -4.76
C VAL A 16 -0.24 -9.99 -4.32
N SER A 17 0.42 -8.85 -4.12
CA SER A 17 -0.25 -7.58 -3.81
C SER A 17 -1.24 -7.19 -4.90
N ARG A 18 -0.88 -7.32 -6.18
CA ARG A 18 -1.79 -7.08 -7.31
C ARG A 18 -3.02 -7.96 -7.23
N PHE A 19 -2.83 -9.27 -7.00
CA PHE A 19 -3.94 -10.22 -6.89
C PHE A 19 -4.89 -9.86 -5.75
N MET A 20 -4.36 -9.57 -4.57
CA MET A 20 -5.17 -9.21 -3.40
C MET A 20 -5.94 -7.91 -3.61
N VAL A 21 -5.27 -6.85 -4.07
CA VAL A 21 -5.90 -5.54 -4.32
C VAL A 21 -6.94 -5.66 -5.43
N ALA A 22 -6.64 -6.37 -6.52
CA ALA A 22 -7.57 -6.55 -7.62
C ALA A 22 -8.84 -7.29 -7.15
N ASN A 23 -8.71 -8.37 -6.39
CA ASN A 23 -9.87 -9.09 -5.86
C ASN A 23 -10.71 -8.25 -4.90
N ALA A 24 -10.07 -7.47 -4.02
CA ALA A 24 -10.77 -6.57 -3.11
C ALA A 24 -11.58 -5.51 -3.87
N LEU A 25 -10.97 -4.89 -4.90
CA LEU A 25 -11.64 -3.88 -5.73
C LEU A 25 -12.73 -4.48 -6.61
N ILE A 26 -12.54 -5.68 -7.15
CA ILE A 26 -13.58 -6.39 -7.89
C ILE A 26 -14.76 -6.73 -6.98
N ALA A 27 -14.52 -7.13 -5.73
CA ALA A 27 -15.58 -7.39 -4.77
C ALA A 27 -16.37 -6.12 -4.42
N ALA A 28 -15.70 -4.97 -4.31
CA ALA A 28 -16.32 -3.70 -3.97
C ALA A 28 -17.05 -3.01 -5.14
N PHE A 29 -16.48 -3.05 -6.34
CA PHE A 29 -16.94 -2.27 -7.50
C PHE A 29 -17.51 -3.14 -8.64
N GLY A 30 -17.44 -4.46 -8.52
CA GLY A 30 -17.86 -5.40 -9.55
C GLY A 30 -16.89 -5.46 -10.74
N ARG A 31 -17.36 -6.06 -11.85
CA ARG A 31 -16.58 -6.28 -13.09
C ARG A 31 -17.04 -5.43 -14.29
N GLY A 32 -17.97 -4.50 -14.08
CA GLY A 32 -18.58 -3.73 -15.17
C GLY A 32 -17.65 -2.69 -15.83
N PHE A 33 -16.63 -2.26 -15.11
CA PHE A 33 -15.52 -1.43 -15.57
C PHE A 33 -14.24 -1.86 -14.83
N PRO A 34 -13.05 -1.87 -15.47
CA PRO A 34 -11.81 -2.38 -14.89
C PRO A 34 -11.17 -1.42 -13.86
N VAL A 35 -11.95 -1.04 -12.84
CA VAL A 35 -11.52 -0.15 -11.74
C VAL A 35 -10.30 -0.72 -11.03
N ALA A 36 -10.28 -2.04 -10.81
CA ALA A 36 -9.19 -2.74 -10.16
C ALA A 36 -7.85 -2.51 -10.88
N THR A 37 -7.83 -2.77 -12.19
CA THR A 37 -6.64 -2.61 -13.04
C THR A 37 -6.20 -1.15 -13.16
N LEU A 38 -7.16 -0.23 -13.31
CA LEU A 38 -6.86 1.20 -13.32
C LEU A 38 -6.18 1.63 -12.02
N PHE A 39 -6.73 1.23 -10.87
CA PHE A 39 -6.21 1.59 -9.56
C PHE A 39 -4.78 1.10 -9.36
N ILE A 40 -4.51 -0.20 -9.56
CA ILE A 40 -3.16 -0.78 -9.37
C ILE A 40 -2.13 -0.15 -10.32
N ASN A 41 -2.52 0.20 -11.55
CA ASN A 41 -1.62 0.82 -12.52
C ASN A 41 -1.31 2.26 -12.13
N VAL A 42 -2.29 3.04 -11.67
CA VAL A 42 -2.11 4.43 -11.24
C VAL A 42 -1.28 4.50 -9.96
N THR A 43 -1.60 3.71 -8.93
CA THR A 43 -0.83 3.68 -7.68
C THR A 43 0.58 3.15 -7.90
N GLY A 44 0.75 2.12 -8.73
CA GLY A 44 2.05 1.59 -9.08
C GLY A 44 2.91 2.59 -9.87
N SER A 45 2.30 3.32 -10.81
CA SER A 45 2.96 4.39 -11.57
C SER A 45 3.39 5.54 -10.67
N PHE A 46 2.53 5.96 -9.72
CA PHE A 46 2.87 6.95 -8.70
C PHE A 46 4.07 6.52 -7.85
N LEU A 47 4.02 5.30 -7.30
CA LEU A 47 5.12 4.75 -6.50
C LEU A 47 6.40 4.61 -7.32
N MET A 48 6.30 4.26 -8.61
CA MET A 48 7.45 4.17 -9.51
C MET A 48 8.10 5.54 -9.71
N GLY A 49 7.31 6.59 -9.98
CA GLY A 49 7.83 7.95 -10.10
C GLY A 49 8.50 8.43 -8.83
N PHE A 50 7.84 8.24 -7.68
CA PHE A 50 8.38 8.64 -6.38
C PHE A 50 9.69 7.90 -6.06
N LEU A 51 9.69 6.57 -6.14
CA LEU A 51 10.85 5.76 -5.79
C LEU A 51 11.98 5.91 -6.81
N ALA A 52 11.70 6.04 -8.10
CA ALA A 52 12.75 6.25 -9.10
C ALA A 52 13.50 7.55 -8.81
N GLU A 53 12.79 8.65 -8.58
CA GLU A 53 13.40 9.96 -8.30
C GLU A 53 14.10 9.98 -6.93
N TRP A 54 13.47 9.42 -5.89
CA TRP A 54 14.02 9.37 -4.53
C TRP A 54 15.24 8.46 -4.40
N ILE A 55 15.25 7.31 -5.08
CA ILE A 55 16.37 6.36 -5.05
C ILE A 55 17.54 6.88 -5.90
N LEU A 56 17.29 7.50 -7.06
CA LEU A 56 18.35 8.01 -7.94
C LEU A 56 19.18 9.12 -7.28
N GLN A 57 18.60 9.88 -6.36
CA GLN A 57 19.31 10.92 -5.61
C GLN A 57 20.13 10.37 -4.42
N ARG A 58 19.99 9.08 -4.08
CA ARG A 58 20.67 8.45 -2.93
C ARG A 58 21.74 7.46 -3.41
N VAL A 59 22.98 7.95 -3.49
CA VAL A 59 24.19 7.24 -3.98
C VAL A 59 24.49 5.92 -3.22
N SER A 60 23.85 5.65 -2.08
CA SER A 60 24.08 4.45 -1.25
C SER A 60 23.06 3.32 -1.42
N PHE A 61 22.02 3.45 -2.25
CA PHE A 61 21.09 2.34 -2.47
C PHE A 61 21.75 1.25 -3.33
N GLN A 62 22.11 0.11 -2.72
CA GLN A 62 22.70 -1.02 -3.45
C GLN A 62 21.78 -1.41 -4.61
N GLY A 63 22.35 -1.65 -5.80
CA GLY A 63 21.60 -1.86 -7.04
C GLY A 63 20.55 -2.98 -6.96
N GLU A 64 20.72 -3.92 -6.04
CA GLU A 64 19.80 -5.02 -5.78
C GLU A 64 18.44 -4.55 -5.24
N TYR A 65 18.41 -3.54 -4.35
CA TYR A 65 17.15 -2.98 -3.83
C TYR A 65 16.37 -2.24 -4.92
N ARG A 66 17.09 -1.52 -5.79
CA ARG A 66 16.48 -0.85 -6.96
C ARG A 66 15.81 -1.88 -7.87
N LEU A 67 16.47 -3.01 -8.11
CA LEU A 67 15.93 -4.10 -8.91
C LEU A 67 14.75 -4.79 -8.21
N ALA A 68 14.83 -5.06 -6.91
CA ALA A 68 13.72 -5.65 -6.16
C ALA A 68 12.47 -4.76 -6.20
N LEU A 69 12.61 -3.47 -5.93
CA LEU A 69 11.47 -2.55 -5.80
C LEU A 69 10.91 -2.11 -7.15
N LEU A 70 11.77 -1.61 -8.04
CA LEU A 70 11.31 -1.02 -9.30
C LEU A 70 11.00 -2.10 -10.35
N VAL A 71 11.93 -3.03 -10.55
CA VAL A 71 11.79 -4.06 -11.60
C VAL A 71 10.93 -5.23 -11.11
N GLY A 72 11.19 -5.72 -9.90
CA GLY A 72 10.43 -6.81 -9.29
C GLY A 72 9.03 -6.36 -8.86
N SER A 73 8.93 -5.68 -7.72
CA SER A 73 7.65 -5.39 -7.06
C SER A 73 6.73 -4.50 -7.87
N LEU A 74 7.17 -3.30 -8.25
CA LEU A 74 6.31 -2.40 -9.00
C LEU A 74 6.06 -2.89 -10.43
N GLY A 75 7.05 -3.56 -11.04
CA GLY A 75 6.90 -4.22 -12.34
C GLY A 75 5.85 -5.33 -12.32
N ALA A 76 5.79 -6.16 -11.28
CA ALA A 76 4.81 -7.23 -11.15
C ALA A 76 3.46 -6.78 -10.54
N TYR A 77 3.45 -5.65 -9.83
CA TYR A 77 2.26 -5.04 -9.24
C TYR A 77 1.38 -4.35 -10.30
N THR A 78 2.03 -3.69 -11.28
CA THR A 78 1.34 -3.10 -12.43
C THR A 78 1.15 -4.14 -13.54
N THR A 79 0.18 -3.93 -14.42
CA THR A 79 -0.11 -4.86 -15.52
C THR A 79 -0.69 -4.15 -16.73
N PHE A 80 0.09 -4.10 -17.82
CA PHE A 80 -0.40 -3.62 -19.11
C PHE A 80 -1.18 -4.70 -19.88
N SER A 81 -0.81 -5.97 -19.71
CA SER A 81 -1.48 -7.09 -20.40
C SER A 81 -2.92 -7.30 -19.93
N THR A 82 -3.18 -7.15 -18.63
CA THR A 82 -4.56 -7.19 -18.09
C THR A 82 -5.37 -6.00 -18.56
N PHE A 83 -4.79 -4.78 -18.56
CA PHE A 83 -5.43 -3.59 -19.12
C PHE A 83 -5.84 -3.81 -20.59
N ALA A 84 -4.96 -4.40 -21.41
CA ALA A 84 -5.21 -4.63 -22.82
C ALA A 84 -6.38 -5.61 -23.05
N ILE A 85 -6.38 -6.75 -22.35
CA ILE A 85 -7.44 -7.76 -22.53
C ILE A 85 -8.79 -7.26 -22.02
N GLU A 86 -8.82 -6.55 -20.89
CA GLU A 86 -10.05 -5.94 -20.36
C GLU A 86 -10.61 -4.86 -21.30
N THR A 87 -9.74 -4.09 -21.94
CA THR A 87 -10.16 -3.09 -22.94
C THR A 87 -10.75 -3.77 -24.17
N LEU A 88 -10.16 -4.86 -24.65
CA LEU A 88 -10.72 -5.64 -25.76
C LEU A 88 -12.07 -6.27 -25.39
N TYR A 89 -12.21 -6.83 -24.19
CA TYR A 89 -13.48 -7.36 -23.72
C TYR A 89 -14.58 -6.28 -23.61
N LEU A 90 -14.24 -5.02 -23.32
CA LEU A 90 -15.20 -3.92 -23.38
C LEU A 90 -15.65 -3.61 -24.81
N PHE A 91 -14.75 -3.69 -25.80
CA PHE A 91 -15.13 -3.56 -27.20
C PHE A 91 -16.01 -4.72 -27.68
N GLU A 92 -15.61 -5.96 -27.39
CA GLU A 92 -16.36 -7.17 -27.74
C GLU A 92 -17.73 -7.21 -27.05
N GLY A 93 -17.81 -6.71 -25.81
CA GLY A 93 -19.05 -6.57 -25.05
C GLY A 93 -19.96 -5.43 -25.51
N GLY A 94 -19.67 -4.78 -26.64
CA GLY A 94 -20.51 -3.70 -27.19
C GLY A 94 -20.47 -2.40 -26.39
N ALA A 95 -19.43 -2.18 -25.57
CA ALA A 95 -19.27 -1.01 -24.72
C ALA A 95 -18.07 -0.12 -25.13
N PRO A 96 -18.03 0.40 -26.38
CA PRO A 96 -16.87 1.13 -26.91
C PRO A 96 -16.54 2.39 -26.11
N LEU A 97 -17.56 3.10 -25.59
CA LEU A 97 -17.33 4.27 -24.74
C LEU A 97 -16.53 3.91 -23.48
N ARG A 98 -16.85 2.79 -22.83
CA ARG A 98 -16.12 2.33 -21.64
C ARG A 98 -14.70 1.88 -22.00
N ALA A 99 -14.51 1.26 -23.16
CA ALA A 99 -13.19 0.88 -23.65
C ALA A 99 -12.30 2.12 -23.86
N PHE A 100 -12.80 3.15 -24.56
CA PHE A 100 -12.06 4.41 -24.75
C PHE A 100 -11.80 5.14 -23.44
N LEU A 101 -12.75 5.13 -22.49
CA LEU A 101 -12.52 5.67 -21.16
C LEU A 101 -11.43 4.91 -20.41
N ASN A 102 -11.39 3.58 -20.50
CA ASN A 102 -10.34 2.79 -19.86
C ASN A 102 -8.96 3.14 -20.43
N ILE A 103 -8.85 3.28 -21.75
CA ILE A 103 -7.61 3.72 -22.42
C ILE A 103 -7.20 5.11 -21.94
N GLY A 104 -8.11 6.09 -22.07
CA GLY A 104 -7.83 7.49 -21.74
C GLY A 104 -7.46 7.68 -20.27
N LEU A 105 -8.26 7.12 -19.35
CA LEU A 105 -8.00 7.20 -17.91
C LEU A 105 -6.70 6.50 -17.54
N SER A 106 -6.44 5.29 -18.06
CA SER A 106 -5.20 4.57 -17.75
C SER A 106 -3.97 5.35 -18.17
N VAL A 107 -3.94 5.88 -19.40
CA VAL A 107 -2.79 6.66 -19.89
C VAL A 107 -2.63 7.95 -19.09
N LEU A 108 -3.68 8.76 -18.97
CA LEU A 108 -3.60 10.08 -18.34
C LEU A 108 -3.28 9.98 -16.85
N LEU A 109 -3.96 9.10 -16.11
CA LEU A 109 -3.76 8.97 -14.68
C LEU A 109 -2.44 8.30 -14.32
N CYS A 110 -1.94 7.35 -15.13
CA CYS A 110 -0.62 6.76 -14.87
C CYS A 110 0.50 7.79 -15.11
N LEU A 111 0.42 8.57 -16.20
CA LEU A 111 1.37 9.66 -16.47
C LEU A 111 1.33 10.73 -15.37
N ALA A 112 0.13 11.15 -14.96
CA ALA A 112 -0.05 12.08 -13.84
C ALA A 112 0.49 11.49 -12.52
N GLY A 113 0.27 10.19 -12.29
CA GLY A 113 0.80 9.46 -11.15
C GLY A 113 2.32 9.51 -11.09
N VAL A 114 3.00 9.10 -12.17
CA VAL A 114 4.48 9.18 -12.26
C VAL A 114 4.95 10.61 -11.99
N TRP A 115 4.38 11.60 -12.68
CA TRP A 115 4.76 13.00 -12.55
C TRP A 115 4.61 13.51 -11.11
N LEU A 116 3.47 13.22 -10.47
CA LEU A 116 3.19 13.60 -9.09
C LEU A 116 4.14 12.91 -8.12
N GLY A 117 4.43 11.62 -8.33
CA GLY A 117 5.39 10.87 -7.54
C GLY A 117 6.79 11.51 -7.59
N MET A 118 7.28 11.82 -8.79
CA MET A 118 8.57 12.49 -8.97
C MET A 118 8.59 13.89 -8.34
N PHE A 119 7.52 14.67 -8.52
CA PHE A 119 7.39 16.01 -7.94
C PHE A 119 7.48 15.98 -6.41
N LEU A 120 6.72 15.09 -5.76
CA LEU A 120 6.74 14.94 -4.31
C LEU A 120 8.10 14.44 -3.78
N ALA A 121 8.76 13.53 -4.51
CA ALA A 121 10.08 13.05 -4.14
C ALA A 121 11.12 14.17 -4.14
N ARG A 122 11.08 15.10 -5.10
CA ARG A 122 12.02 16.25 -5.17
C ARG A 122 11.82 17.26 -4.05
N GLY A 123 10.58 17.42 -3.56
CA GLY A 123 10.23 18.38 -2.51
C GLY A 123 10.57 17.93 -1.08
N ALA A 124 10.82 16.65 -0.85
CA ALA A 124 11.11 16.14 0.49
C ALA A 124 12.60 16.31 0.84
N SER A 125 12.92 17.40 1.56
CA SER A 125 14.28 17.73 2.02
C SER A 125 14.83 16.71 3.05
N PRO A 126 16.14 16.38 3.07
CA PRO A 126 16.69 15.29 3.90
C PRO A 126 17.02 15.68 5.36
N THR A 127 16.79 16.92 5.78
CA THR A 127 17.42 17.52 6.98
C THR A 127 16.45 17.88 8.12
N ILE A 128 15.63 16.93 8.56
CA ILE A 128 14.85 17.11 9.80
C ILE A 128 15.25 16.02 10.80
N ILE A 129 16.13 16.37 11.74
CA ILE A 129 16.21 16.05 13.18
C ILE A 129 15.42 14.80 13.68
N TRP A 130 16.05 13.65 14.03
CA TRP A 130 15.29 12.54 14.68
C TRP A 130 15.99 11.67 15.76
N TRP A 131 17.18 12.02 16.27
CA TRP A 131 17.94 11.17 17.21
C TRP A 131 17.89 11.63 18.70
N SER A 132 16.72 11.62 19.35
CA SER A 132 16.65 11.63 20.84
C SER A 132 15.94 10.37 21.37
N PRO A 133 16.46 9.70 22.41
CA PRO A 133 15.84 8.49 22.99
C PRO A 133 14.41 8.71 23.52
N GLN A 134 14.08 9.93 23.93
CA GLN A 134 12.72 10.27 24.36
C GLN A 134 11.74 10.33 23.15
N LEU A 135 12.21 10.78 21.99
CA LEU A 135 11.44 10.78 20.73
C LEU A 135 11.32 9.38 20.10
N PHE A 136 12.16 8.42 20.48
CA PHE A 136 12.09 7.02 20.05
C PHE A 136 10.82 6.34 20.57
N LEU A 137 10.58 6.38 21.89
CA LEU A 137 9.41 5.75 22.51
C LEU A 137 8.11 6.39 22.02
N ILE A 138 8.08 7.72 21.95
CA ILE A 138 6.92 8.45 21.43
C ILE A 138 6.71 8.11 19.94
N GLY A 139 7.76 8.12 19.13
CA GLY A 139 7.67 7.81 17.70
C GLY A 139 7.32 6.35 17.37
N PHE A 140 7.58 5.41 18.29
CA PHE A 140 7.21 4.00 18.15
C PHE A 140 5.78 3.73 18.65
N LEU A 141 5.42 4.23 19.83
CA LEU A 141 4.16 3.91 20.49
C LEU A 141 2.98 4.77 20.01
N LEU A 142 3.21 6.05 19.70
CA LEU A 142 2.15 6.98 19.32
C LEU A 142 1.36 6.53 18.08
N PRO A 143 1.99 6.02 17.00
CA PRO A 143 1.25 5.54 15.84
C PRO A 143 0.36 4.33 16.15
N TRP A 144 0.81 3.44 17.05
CA TRP A 144 0.01 2.30 17.51
C TRP A 144 -1.17 2.73 18.39
N MET A 145 -0.98 3.71 19.27
CA MET A 145 -2.06 4.29 20.05
C MET A 145 -3.10 4.99 19.15
N LEU A 146 -2.65 5.76 18.16
CA LEU A 146 -3.53 6.41 17.18
C LEU A 146 -4.26 5.38 16.32
N PHE A 147 -3.60 4.31 15.90
CA PHE A 147 -4.23 3.20 15.18
C PHE A 147 -5.31 2.53 16.01
N LEU A 148 -5.03 2.20 17.28
CA LEU A 148 -5.99 1.59 18.19
C LEU A 148 -7.24 2.47 18.38
N VAL A 149 -7.05 3.76 18.64
CA VAL A 149 -8.16 4.72 18.82
C VAL A 149 -8.96 4.86 17.52
N SER A 150 -8.29 4.93 16.38
CA SER A 150 -8.95 5.04 15.06
C SER A 150 -9.72 3.76 14.73
N ALA A 151 -9.13 2.60 14.97
CA ALA A 151 -9.77 1.30 14.79
C ALA A 151 -11.00 1.16 15.69
N LEU A 152 -10.89 1.51 16.97
CA LEU A 152 -12.03 1.50 17.90
C LEU A 152 -13.15 2.44 17.41
N GLY A 153 -12.81 3.66 16.97
CA GLY A 153 -13.77 4.60 16.41
C GLY A 153 -14.46 4.07 15.15
N ILE A 154 -13.70 3.41 14.26
CA ILE A 154 -14.24 2.76 13.06
C ILE A 154 -15.17 1.61 13.45
N HIS A 155 -14.78 0.74 14.39
CA HIS A 155 -15.64 -0.35 14.86
C HIS A 155 -16.98 0.17 15.44
N LEU A 156 -16.93 1.18 16.31
CA LEU A 156 -18.12 1.80 16.89
C LEU A 156 -19.02 2.47 15.82
N TRP A 157 -18.42 3.11 14.82
CA TRP A 157 -19.16 3.70 13.70
C TRP A 157 -19.76 2.64 12.78
N LEU A 158 -19.04 1.57 12.49
CA LEU A 158 -19.54 0.44 11.71
C LEU A 158 -20.68 -0.30 12.43
N ASP A 159 -20.65 -0.35 13.77
CA ASP A 159 -21.73 -0.88 14.59
C ASP A 159 -22.98 -0.02 14.50
N SER A 160 -22.85 1.32 14.48
CA SER A 160 -24.00 2.23 14.42
C SER A 160 -24.74 2.20 13.08
N ILE A 161 -24.06 1.85 12.00
CA ILE A 161 -24.66 1.71 10.66
C ILE A 161 -25.02 0.26 10.28
N ALA A 162 -24.93 -0.68 11.23
CA ALA A 162 -25.19 -2.11 11.02
C ALA A 162 -24.42 -2.69 9.81
N CYS A 163 -23.14 -2.32 9.68
CA CYS A 163 -22.32 -2.71 8.54
C CYS A 163 -22.12 -4.23 8.47
N GLU A 164 -22.11 -4.80 7.25
CA GLU A 164 -21.91 -6.23 7.07
C GLU A 164 -20.56 -6.72 7.63
N PRO A 165 -20.51 -7.95 8.20
CA PRO A 165 -19.28 -8.53 8.75
C PRO A 165 -18.12 -8.65 7.74
N LEU A 166 -18.42 -8.70 6.45
CA LEU A 166 -17.41 -8.72 5.39
C LEU A 166 -16.77 -7.34 5.20
N CYS A 167 -17.57 -6.28 5.14
CA CYS A 167 -17.11 -4.91 4.99
C CYS A 167 -16.20 -4.49 6.15
N ARG A 168 -16.57 -4.87 7.38
CA ARG A 168 -15.73 -4.67 8.58
C ARG A 168 -14.35 -5.29 8.43
N ARG A 169 -14.28 -6.58 8.07
CA ARG A 169 -13.00 -7.29 7.86
C ARG A 169 -12.14 -6.69 6.76
N VAL A 170 -12.75 -6.17 5.68
CA VAL A 170 -12.02 -5.50 4.60
C VAL A 170 -11.41 -4.20 5.09
N LEU A 171 -12.16 -3.39 5.85
CA LEU A 171 -11.66 -2.14 6.43
C LEU A 171 -10.54 -2.39 7.44
N ASP A 172 -10.67 -3.43 8.26
CA ASP A 172 -9.65 -3.85 9.23
C ASP A 172 -8.34 -4.25 8.52
N LEU A 173 -8.44 -5.05 7.45
CA LEU A 173 -7.26 -5.49 6.66
C LEU A 173 -6.59 -4.34 5.90
N LEU A 174 -7.38 -3.41 5.34
CA LEU A 174 -6.86 -2.21 4.69
C LEU A 174 -6.17 -1.29 5.69
N GLY A 175 -6.79 -1.06 6.85
CA GLY A 175 -6.22 -0.29 7.94
C GLY A 175 -4.91 -0.90 8.44
N LEU A 176 -4.89 -2.23 8.65
CA LEU A 176 -3.70 -2.96 9.06
C LEU A 176 -2.56 -2.84 8.04
N SER A 177 -2.87 -3.09 6.76
CA SER A 177 -1.88 -3.07 5.68
C SER A 177 -1.29 -1.67 5.48
N PHE A 178 -2.14 -0.63 5.53
CA PHE A 178 -1.71 0.75 5.44
C PHE A 178 -0.84 1.14 6.64
N MET A 179 -1.23 0.78 7.86
CA MET A 179 -0.49 1.13 9.07
C MET A 179 0.85 0.41 9.16
N VAL A 180 0.91 -0.89 8.84
CA VAL A 180 2.18 -1.65 8.82
C VAL A 180 3.13 -1.07 7.79
N ALA A 181 2.64 -0.73 6.60
CA ALA A 181 3.45 -0.08 5.58
C ALA A 181 3.93 1.30 6.05
N ALA A 182 3.04 2.16 6.53
CA ALA A 182 3.35 3.50 7.01
C ALA A 182 4.38 3.48 8.16
N MET A 183 4.21 2.60 9.15
CA MET A 183 5.14 2.43 10.27
C MET A 183 6.49 1.88 9.81
N THR A 184 6.50 0.91 8.90
CA THR A 184 7.74 0.34 8.38
C THR A 184 8.52 1.37 7.56
N PHE A 185 7.83 2.15 6.72
CA PHE A 185 8.44 3.27 6.00
C PHE A 185 8.95 4.34 6.96
N TRP A 186 8.15 4.76 7.94
CA TRP A 186 8.54 5.73 8.96
C TRP A 186 9.83 5.33 9.69
N TRP A 187 9.98 4.05 10.02
CA TRP A 187 11.18 3.52 10.66
C TRP A 187 12.36 3.37 9.73
N LEU A 188 12.13 2.90 8.51
CA LEU A 188 13.15 2.85 7.45
C LEU A 188 13.76 4.22 7.18
N PHE A 189 12.98 5.29 7.28
CA PHE A 189 13.47 6.66 7.13
C PHE A 189 14.26 7.19 8.33
N ARG A 190 14.23 6.51 9.48
CA ARG A 190 14.89 6.91 10.72
C ARG A 190 16.17 6.13 11.05
N LEU A 191 16.36 4.95 10.46
CA LEU A 191 17.55 4.15 10.70
C LEU A 191 18.74 4.69 9.89
N GLU A 192 19.83 5.04 10.58
CA GLU A 192 21.10 5.48 9.95
C GLU A 192 21.66 4.43 8.97
N ARG A 193 21.38 3.15 9.22
CA ARG A 193 21.69 2.04 8.33
C ARG A 193 20.41 1.25 8.11
N PRO A 194 20.00 1.01 6.85
CA PRO A 194 18.86 0.15 6.59
C PRO A 194 19.16 -1.24 7.18
N PRO A 195 18.19 -1.85 7.89
CA PRO A 195 18.39 -3.15 8.48
C PRO A 195 18.61 -4.19 7.38
N GLU A 196 19.37 -5.23 7.70
CA GLU A 196 19.47 -6.41 6.83
C GLU A 196 18.09 -6.99 6.55
N LEU A 197 17.94 -7.73 5.45
CA LEU A 197 16.64 -8.26 5.01
C LEU A 197 15.93 -9.05 6.13
N SER A 198 16.68 -9.85 6.88
CA SER A 198 16.19 -10.58 8.05
C SER A 198 15.62 -9.64 9.12
N GLY A 199 16.31 -8.54 9.40
CA GLY A 199 15.89 -7.51 10.36
C GLY A 199 14.64 -6.77 9.89
N LEU A 200 14.54 -6.46 8.59
CA LEU A 200 13.37 -5.78 8.03
C LEU A 200 12.12 -6.67 8.03
N VAL A 201 12.29 -7.96 7.68
CA VAL A 201 11.20 -8.95 7.73
C VAL A 201 10.74 -9.14 9.16
N LEU A 202 11.68 -9.32 10.10
CA LEU A 202 11.36 -9.42 11.52
C LEU A 202 10.61 -8.17 12.00
N PHE A 203 11.04 -6.99 11.56
CA PHE A 203 10.40 -5.73 11.89
C PHE A 203 8.96 -5.65 11.36
N MET A 204 8.75 -5.95 10.07
CA MET A 204 7.41 -5.99 9.48
C MET A 204 6.49 -7.00 10.16
N VAL A 205 7.01 -8.17 10.54
CA VAL A 205 6.26 -9.19 11.29
C VAL A 205 5.85 -8.65 12.66
N ILE A 206 6.78 -8.02 13.40
CA ILE A 206 6.48 -7.39 14.69
C ILE A 206 5.40 -6.32 14.53
N GLN A 207 5.53 -5.43 13.53
CA GLN A 207 4.53 -4.39 13.27
C GLN A 207 3.17 -5.01 12.88
N GLY A 208 3.16 -6.05 12.05
CA GLY A 208 1.93 -6.76 11.67
C GLY A 208 1.22 -7.41 12.86
N LEU A 209 1.98 -8.04 13.77
CA LEU A 209 1.45 -8.63 14.99
C LEU A 209 0.89 -7.58 15.95
N LEU A 210 1.61 -6.46 16.14
CA LEU A 210 1.13 -5.34 16.96
C LEU A 210 -0.16 -4.73 16.41
N GLY A 211 -0.25 -4.56 15.09
CA GLY A 211 -1.46 -4.05 14.45
C GLY A 211 -2.64 -5.00 14.52
N ALA A 212 -2.42 -6.30 14.33
CA ALA A 212 -3.45 -7.31 14.53
C ALA A 212 -3.95 -7.32 15.99
N GLY A 213 -3.03 -7.15 16.96
CA GLY A 213 -3.38 -7.00 18.38
C GLY A 213 -4.22 -5.76 18.66
N CYS A 214 -3.90 -4.62 18.04
CA CYS A 214 -4.69 -3.39 18.18
C CYS A 214 -6.12 -3.56 17.62
N LEU A 215 -6.27 -4.23 16.47
CA LEU A 215 -7.59 -4.52 15.90
C LEU A 215 -8.41 -5.46 16.78
N ALA A 216 -7.81 -6.54 17.27
CA ALA A 216 -8.47 -7.47 18.17
C ALA A 216 -8.93 -6.78 19.47
N LEU A 217 -8.09 -5.92 20.04
CA LEU A 217 -8.41 -5.14 21.23
C LEU A 217 -9.52 -4.11 20.95
N ALA A 218 -9.46 -3.40 19.82
CA ALA A 218 -10.50 -2.46 19.41
C ALA A 218 -11.87 -3.14 19.24
N ALA A 219 -11.90 -4.30 18.59
CA ALA A 219 -13.12 -5.09 18.42
C ALA A 219 -13.69 -5.56 19.77
N TRP A 220 -12.84 -6.11 20.65
CA TRP A 220 -13.26 -6.54 21.98
C TRP A 220 -13.79 -5.38 22.85
N LEU A 221 -13.14 -4.22 22.79
CA LEU A 221 -13.59 -3.01 23.49
C LEU A 221 -14.94 -2.52 22.95
N ALA A 222 -15.12 -2.49 21.62
CA ALA A 222 -16.38 -2.11 21.00
C ALA A 222 -17.54 -3.02 21.43
N GLU A 223 -17.31 -4.33 21.54
CA GLU A 223 -18.30 -5.30 22.03
C GLU A 223 -18.60 -5.18 23.53
N SER A 224 -17.60 -4.81 24.32
CA SER A 224 -17.70 -4.71 25.79
C SER A 224 -18.36 -3.42 26.28
N LEU A 225 -18.46 -2.39 25.42
CA LEU A 225 -19.09 -1.13 25.76
C LEU A 225 -20.63 -1.29 25.78
N PRO A 226 -21.33 -0.68 26.76
CA PRO A 226 -22.78 -0.74 26.81
C PRO A 226 -23.37 -0.08 25.56
N LYS A 227 -24.12 -0.86 24.76
CA LYS A 227 -24.86 -0.35 23.60
C LYS A 227 -25.94 0.62 24.11
N ARG A 228 -25.67 1.91 24.07
CA ARG A 228 -26.70 2.93 24.33
C ARG A 228 -27.64 2.98 23.12
N PHE A 229 -28.93 2.75 23.40
CA PHE A 229 -30.06 2.92 22.49
C PHE A 229 -30.06 4.30 21.83
#